data_AF-A0A357V8L1-F1
#
_entry.id   AF-A0A357V8L1-F1
#
_cell.length_a   1.000
_cell.length_b   1.000
_cell.length_c   1.000
_cell.angle_alpha   90.00
_cell.angle_beta   90.00
_cell.angle_gamma   90.00
#
_symmetry.space_group_name_H-M   'P 1'
#
loop_
_entity.id
_entity.type
_entity.pdbx_description
1 polymer ?
#
loop_
_entity_poly.entity_id
_entity_poly.type
_entity_poly.pdbx_seq_one_letter_code
_entity_poly.pdbx_strand_id
1 'polypeptide(L)'
;MVARACLAQFDSVQAQEHMWSMVRSPEQIDQLLGVVHEQPGMVLYTLVHEELRKHLEDGCRRLMVPHIPVLDPVLGSMGAYFNAKARARP
;
A
#
# COMPACT_ATOMS: atom_id res chain seq x y z
N MET A 1 -11.73 -3.19 1.67
CA MET A 1 -12.49 -3.57 0.46
C MET A 1 -11.67 -4.49 -0.44
N VAL A 2 -10.45 -4.13 -0.87
CA VAL A 2 -9.57 -5.07 -1.60
C VAL A 2 -8.96 -6.13 -0.68
N ALA A 3 -8.30 -5.71 0.41
CA ALA A 3 -7.68 -6.62 1.37
C ALA A 3 -8.66 -7.70 1.89
N ARG A 4 -9.83 -7.28 2.39
CA ARG A 4 -10.92 -8.18 2.80
C ARG A 4 -11.37 -9.15 1.69
N ALA A 5 -11.51 -8.67 0.45
CA ALA A 5 -11.92 -9.52 -0.67
C ALA A 5 -10.85 -10.56 -1.03
N CYS A 6 -9.57 -10.19 -0.92
CA CYS A 6 -8.45 -11.12 -1.08
C CYS A 6 -8.39 -12.13 0.07
N LEU A 7 -8.53 -11.69 1.33
CA LEU A 7 -8.51 -12.55 2.50
C LEU A 7 -9.65 -13.58 2.47
N ALA A 8 -10.83 -13.20 1.98
CA ALA A 8 -11.96 -14.11 1.81
C ALA A 8 -11.70 -15.28 0.83
N GLN A 9 -10.61 -15.24 0.05
CA GLN A 9 -10.18 -16.35 -0.81
C GLN A 9 -9.33 -17.40 -0.07
N PHE A 10 -9.08 -17.22 1.22
CA PHE A 10 -8.24 -18.09 2.04
C PHE A 10 -9.00 -18.58 3.29
N ASP A 11 -9.66 -19.73 3.18
CA ASP A 11 -10.52 -20.27 4.24
C ASP A 11 -9.82 -20.52 5.58
N SER A 12 -8.51 -20.78 5.57
CA SER A 12 -7.71 -21.14 6.76
C SER A 12 -6.88 -19.99 7.32
N VAL A 13 -7.00 -18.78 6.76
CA VAL A 13 -6.19 -17.62 7.19
C VAL A 13 -7.01 -16.68 8.05
N GLN A 14 -6.55 -16.45 9.29
CA GLN A 14 -7.04 -15.39 10.17
C GLN A 14 -6.01 -14.26 10.15
N ALA A 15 -6.40 -13.09 9.64
CA ALA A 15 -5.52 -11.93 9.56
C ALA A 15 -6.03 -10.81 10.46
N GLN A 16 -5.11 -10.16 11.19
CA GLN A 16 -5.40 -8.94 11.93
C GLN A 16 -5.24 -7.75 10.99
N GLU A 17 -6.34 -7.07 10.68
CA GLU A 17 -6.34 -5.90 9.79
C GLU A 17 -5.97 -4.62 10.55
N HIS A 18 -4.94 -3.93 10.07
CA HIS A 18 -4.61 -2.57 10.51
C HIS A 18 -4.86 -1.61 9.35
N MET A 19 -5.69 -0.58 9.57
CA MET A 19 -6.10 0.35 8.53
C MET A 19 -5.66 1.77 8.87
N TRP A 20 -4.85 2.35 8.00
CA TRP A 20 -4.47 3.75 8.03
C TRP A 20 -5.15 4.48 6.89
N SER A 21 -5.87 5.55 7.21
CA SER A 21 -6.55 6.40 6.23
C SER A 21 -5.91 7.78 6.21
N MET A 22 -6.04 8.49 5.07
CA MET A 22 -5.61 9.88 4.95
C MET A 22 -4.12 10.11 5.27
N VAL A 23 -3.26 9.16 4.89
CA VAL A 23 -1.80 9.30 5.02
C VAL A 23 -1.31 10.33 4.00
N ARG A 24 -0.79 11.44 4.51
CA ARG A 24 -0.41 12.65 3.76
C ARG A 24 0.96 13.21 4.17
N SER A 25 1.64 12.62 5.15
CA SER A 25 2.97 13.07 5.58
C SER A 25 3.94 11.90 5.81
N PRO A 26 5.26 12.15 5.69
CA PRO A 26 6.28 11.15 6.02
C PRO A 26 6.20 10.65 7.46
N GLU A 27 5.85 11.53 8.41
CA GLU A 27 5.73 11.15 9.83
C GLU A 27 4.62 10.12 10.04
N GLN A 28 3.50 10.24 9.32
CA GLN A 28 2.43 9.23 9.38
C GLN A 28 2.88 7.88 8.82
N ILE A 29 3.78 7.87 7.83
CA ILE A 29 4.42 6.65 7.34
C ILE A 29 5.37 6.09 8.39
N ASP A 30 6.17 6.91 9.06
CA ASP A 30 7.06 6.44 10.12
C ASP A 30 6.26 5.80 11.27
N GLN A 31 5.13 6.40 11.65
CA GLN A 31 4.24 5.81 12.66
C GLN A 31 3.70 4.45 12.23
N LEU A 32 3.23 4.30 10.98
CA LEU A 32 2.71 3.01 10.51
C LEU A 32 3.83 1.98 10.37
N LEU A 33 5.02 2.37 9.92
CA LEU A 33 6.19 1.49 9.83
C LEU A 33 6.64 1.03 11.22
N GLY A 34 6.50 1.88 12.25
CA GLY A 34 6.69 1.48 13.65
C GLY A 34 5.73 0.35 14.04
N VAL A 35 4.44 0.47 13.70
CA VAL A 35 3.47 -0.61 13.97
C VAL A 35 3.81 -1.88 13.18
N VAL A 36 4.23 -1.75 11.93
CA VAL A 36 4.64 -2.90 11.08
C VAL A 36 5.92 -3.57 11.62
N HIS A 37 6.82 -2.81 12.24
CA HIS A 37 8.00 -3.38 12.90
C HIS A 37 7.61 -4.25 14.10
N GLU A 38 6.71 -3.75 14.96
CA GLU A 38 6.22 -4.47 16.14
C GLU A 38 5.30 -5.65 15.77
N GLN A 39 4.53 -5.51 14.69
CA GLN A 39 3.60 -6.52 14.17
C GLN A 39 3.84 -6.74 12.67
N PRO A 40 4.84 -7.55 12.29
CA PRO A 40 5.20 -7.79 10.90
C PRO A 40 4.05 -8.35 10.08
N GLY A 41 3.79 -7.74 8.93
CA GLY A 41 2.71 -8.12 8.04
C GLY A 41 2.83 -7.47 6.66
N MET A 42 2.05 -7.98 5.71
CA MET A 42 2.00 -7.44 4.37
C MET A 42 1.34 -6.05 4.36
N VAL A 43 1.92 -5.11 3.61
CA VAL A 43 1.40 -3.75 3.48
C VAL A 43 0.75 -3.55 2.11
N LEU A 44 -0.58 -3.41 2.09
CA LEU A 44 -1.33 -3.00 0.90
C LEU A 44 -1.57 -1.50 0.97
N TYR A 45 -1.29 -0.76 -0.11
CA TYR A 45 -1.47 0.69 -0.13
C TYR A 45 -2.02 1.22 -1.45
N THR A 46 -2.60 2.41 -1.37
CA THR A 46 -3.17 3.16 -2.50
C THR A 46 -2.60 4.58 -2.57
N LEU A 47 -1.33 4.75 -2.19
CA LEU A 47 -0.62 6.03 -2.26
C LEU A 47 -0.17 6.33 -3.68
N VAL A 48 -0.46 7.54 -4.16
CA VAL A 48 -0.03 8.03 -5.47
C VAL A 48 1.06 9.10 -5.38
N HIS A 49 1.24 9.74 -4.22
CA HIS A 49 2.30 10.70 -4.00
C HIS A 49 3.66 10.00 -3.98
N GLU A 50 4.54 10.35 -4.92
CA GLU A 50 5.79 9.62 -5.18
C GLU A 50 6.73 9.59 -3.97
N GLU A 51 6.94 10.73 -3.29
CA GLU A 51 7.84 10.77 -2.12
C GLU A 51 7.33 9.92 -0.95
N LEU A 52 6.04 10.01 -0.63
CA LEU A 52 5.42 9.18 0.41
C LEU A 52 5.47 7.70 0.04
N ARG A 53 5.18 7.36 -1.22
CA ARG A 53 5.28 5.99 -1.72
C ARG A 53 6.70 5.45 -1.55
N LYS A 54 7.71 6.20 -2.00
CA LYS A 54 9.11 5.79 -1.88
C LYS A 54 9.52 5.59 -0.43
N HIS A 55 9.11 6.50 0.46
CA HIS A 55 9.40 6.39 1.89
C HIS A 55 8.79 5.13 2.52
N LEU A 56 7.54 4.81 2.16
CA LEU A 56 6.88 3.58 2.59
C LEU A 56 7.60 2.34 2.05
N GLU A 57 7.91 2.30 0.75
CA GLU A 57 8.59 1.16 0.10
C GLU A 57 9.98 0.92 0.69
N ASP A 58 10.75 1.98 0.92
CA ASP A 58 12.07 1.91 1.58
C ASP A 58 11.94 1.38 3.01
N GLY A 59 10.93 1.84 3.75
CA GLY A 59 10.60 1.32 5.08
C GLY A 59 10.27 -0.17 5.07
N CYS A 60 9.35 -0.59 4.21
CA CYS A 60 8.96 -1.99 4.07
C CYS A 60 10.14 -2.87 3.65
N ARG A 61 10.99 -2.42 2.72
CA ARG A 61 12.22 -3.12 2.33
C ARG A 61 13.19 -3.31 3.49
N ARG A 62 13.42 -2.26 4.28
CA ARG A 62 14.28 -2.34 5.48
C ARG A 62 13.74 -3.33 6.52
N LEU A 63 12.42 -3.39 6.66
CA LEU A 63 11.72 -4.32 7.55
C LEU A 63 11.57 -5.74 6.95
N MET A 64 12.01 -5.94 5.70
CA MET A 64 11.86 -7.20 4.95
C MET A 64 10.41 -7.70 4.87
N VAL A 65 9.44 -6.78 4.82
CA VAL A 65 8.02 -7.11 4.67
C VAL A 65 7.55 -6.87 3.23
N PRO A 66 6.65 -7.72 2.70
CA PRO A 66 6.09 -7.51 1.37
C PRO A 66 5.17 -6.28 1.36
N HIS A 67 5.23 -5.51 0.28
CA HIS A 67 4.36 -4.36 0.04
C HIS A 67 3.73 -4.43 -1.35
N ILE A 68 2.47 -4.01 -1.47
CA ILE A 68 1.69 -4.10 -2.71
C ILE A 68 1.04 -2.74 -3.03
N PRO A 69 1.48 -2.04 -4.10
CA PRO A 69 0.80 -0.86 -4.63
C PRO A 69 -0.44 -1.29 -5.41
N VAL A 70 -1.60 -1.28 -4.75
CA VAL A 70 -2.86 -1.78 -5.32
C VAL A 70 -3.30 -0.98 -6.55
N LEU A 71 -2.92 0.30 -6.63
CA LEU A 71 -3.33 1.18 -7.74
C LEU A 71 -2.50 1.00 -9.02
N ASP A 72 -1.27 0.49 -8.94
CA ASP A 72 -0.38 0.38 -10.10
C ASP A 72 -1.01 -0.40 -11.29
N PRO A 73 -1.54 -1.62 -11.11
CA PRO A 73 -2.16 -2.35 -12.22
C PRO A 73 -3.42 -1.65 -12.76
N VAL A 74 -4.18 -0.97 -11.89
CA VAL A 74 -5.40 -0.24 -12.26
C VAL A 74 -5.05 0.98 -13.10
N LEU A 75 -4.11 1.80 -12.64
CA LEU A 75 -3.64 2.99 -13.35
C LEU A 75 -2.96 2.63 -14.67
N GLY A 76 -2.18 1.54 -14.72
CA GLY A 76 -1.59 1.04 -15.96
C GLY A 76 -2.65 0.66 -17.01
N SER A 77 -3.68 -0.08 -16.59
CA SER A 77 -4.79 -0.48 -17.46
C SER A 77 -5.59 0.72 -17.97
N MET A 78 -5.89 1.68 -17.09
CA MET A 78 -6.59 2.92 -17.45
C MET A 78 -5.76 3.80 -18.39
N GLY A 79 -4.45 3.91 -18.16
CA GLY A 79 -3.56 4.68 -19.02
C GLY A 79 -3.49 4.12 -20.44
N ALA A 80 -3.43 2.79 -20.57
CA ALA A 80 -3.49 2.10 -21.85
C ALA A 80 -4.84 2.33 -22.55
N TYR A 81 -5.95 2.21 -21.82
CA TYR A 81 -7.29 2.39 -22.37
C TYR A 81 -7.58 3.84 -22.81
N PHE A 82 -7.15 4.83 -22.04
CA PHE A 82 -7.35 6.25 -22.36
C PHE A 82 -6.31 6.83 -23.31
N ASN A 83 -5.29 6.05 -23.69
CA ASN A 83 -4.12 6.55 -24.41
C ASN A 83 -3.50 7.80 -23.74
N ALA A 84 -3.41 7.76 -22.40
CA ALA A 84 -3.00 8.89 -21.58
C ALA A 84 -2.10 8.45 -20.43
N LYS A 85 -1.14 9.29 -20.03
CA LYS A 85 -0.33 9.04 -18.84
C LYS A 85 -1.09 9.49 -17.59
N ALA A 86 -1.25 8.58 -16.63
CA ALA A 86 -1.74 8.94 -15.31
C ALA A 86 -0.80 9.99 -14.70
N ARG A 87 -1.37 11.11 -14.24
CA ARG A 87 -0.60 12.07 -13.45
C ARG A 87 -0.70 11.63 -12.00
N ALA A 88 0.43 11.34 -11.38
CA ALA A 88 0.55 11.04 -9.95
C ALA A 88 0.34 12.34 -9.14
N ARG A 89 -0.89 12.88 -9.15
CA ARG A 89 -1.25 14.06 -8.36
C ARG A 89 -1.64 13.62 -6.93
N PRO A 90 -1.17 14.32 -5.88
CA PRO A 90 -1.52 14.07 -4.49
C PRO A 90 -3.04 14.13 -4.22
#